data_AF-A0A807LDZ4-F1
#
_entry.id   AF-A0A807LDZ4-F1
#
_cell.length_a   1.000
_cell.length_b   1.000
_cell.length_c   1.000
_cell.angle_alpha   90.00
_cell.angle_beta   90.00
_cell.angle_gamma   90.00
#
_symmetry.space_group_name_H-M   'P 1'
#
loop_
_entity.id
_entity.type
_entity.pdbx_description
1 polymer ?
#
loop_
_entity_poly.entity_id
_entity_poly.type
_entity_poly.pdbx_seq_one_letter_code
_entity_poly.pdbx_strand_id
1 'polypeptide(L)'
;MKKLSLAALIGSVLLTQSVLAAENNRIMSYLTSWGLPQDAATQLEKSNVDTFFLSFGGWNQNGEISSSDNIIKPAEYDPYWLSPSYTSWTQTKLAAPSKRMLVAFGGETYERMWGYIADAASREKIAQGLVKLLKTDFPVYKKDMKPEEMVGGCLSANWDKTCNMASFQKAGTVQLDGIDFDYEKVARLTPQENQNLLILAKRVKSLLGPNSGKVLSLTTYHVGADPESCASPSVMENCSFIEDARSAHHGEVLGLLTAGRDVFDFFNVMTYDAGPRFRYDVAMANYARAVGDKKKIILGNTINSQWGPEGRYVESKENNLTRAAWQAEQGYGGVFVWALGSNNVQLSFPDQVSYLNEMKQAAGGDVPQVENHIPVANAVYPQTVTGAATVVLDGSASTDPEGAALSWSWTQVSGPHVTLTNANQQKASFTLNAPDQESTLVFNLTVNDGVHDSLPLTLTIKHVPEEGSVTIPDNPVAADEWQSDKIYVGGDKASWKGLEYKARWWTRGNEPGTNEVWQVVE
;
A
#
# COMPACT_ATOMS: atom_id res chain seq x y z
N MET A 1 -33.55 -46.30 -31.33
CA MET A 1 -32.24 -45.88 -30.77
C MET A 1 -31.99 -44.43 -31.18
N LYS A 2 -32.23 -43.48 -30.25
CA LYS A 2 -31.99 -42.05 -30.47
C LYS A 2 -30.51 -41.76 -30.16
N LYS A 3 -29.78 -41.15 -31.11
CA LYS A 3 -28.51 -40.49 -30.84
C LYS A 3 -28.82 -39.08 -30.34
N LEU A 4 -28.49 -38.78 -29.08
CA LEU A 4 -28.41 -37.40 -28.57
C LEU A 4 -26.99 -36.89 -28.85
N SER A 5 -26.87 -35.73 -29.49
CA SER A 5 -25.61 -35.03 -29.68
C SER A 5 -25.20 -34.31 -28.40
N LEU A 6 -23.98 -34.59 -27.95
CA LEU A 6 -23.29 -33.91 -26.88
C LEU A 6 -22.74 -32.55 -27.40
N ALA A 7 -23.50 -31.47 -27.27
CA ALA A 7 -23.02 -30.11 -27.53
C ALA A 7 -23.96 -29.06 -26.91
N ALA A 8 -23.85 -28.81 -25.60
CA ALA A 8 -24.43 -27.62 -24.96
C ALA A 8 -23.98 -27.53 -23.48
N LEU A 9 -22.69 -27.34 -23.20
CA LEU A 9 -22.26 -27.02 -21.82
C LEU A 9 -21.01 -26.14 -21.70
N ILE A 10 -20.58 -25.47 -22.78
CA ILE A 10 -19.42 -24.54 -22.75
C ILE A 10 -19.84 -23.08 -23.07
N GLY A 11 -21.04 -22.85 -23.62
CA GLY A 11 -21.49 -21.50 -24.00
C GLY A 11 -22.03 -20.66 -22.85
N SER A 12 -22.61 -21.26 -21.82
CA SER A 12 -23.28 -20.52 -20.73
C SER A 12 -22.32 -19.96 -19.69
N VAL A 13 -21.18 -20.61 -19.43
CA VAL A 13 -20.19 -20.15 -18.43
C VAL A 13 -19.41 -18.92 -18.93
N LEU A 14 -19.00 -18.92 -20.21
CA LEU A 14 -18.32 -17.77 -20.83
C LEU A 14 -19.23 -16.54 -20.97
N LEU A 15 -20.51 -16.73 -21.25
CA LEU A 15 -21.49 -15.64 -21.30
C LEU A 15 -21.82 -15.07 -19.91
N THR A 16 -21.81 -15.88 -18.86
CA THR A 16 -21.98 -15.37 -17.48
C THR A 16 -20.75 -14.68 -16.93
N GLN A 17 -19.54 -15.15 -17.26
CA GLN A 17 -18.29 -14.49 -16.87
C GLN A 17 -18.13 -13.13 -17.54
N SER A 18 -18.46 -13.00 -18.84
CA SER A 18 -18.35 -11.73 -19.56
C SER A 18 -19.36 -10.66 -19.10
N VAL A 19 -20.57 -11.07 -18.69
CA VAL A 19 -21.59 -10.15 -18.14
C VAL A 19 -21.29 -9.76 -16.69
N LEU A 20 -20.80 -10.68 -15.86
CA LEU A 20 -20.35 -10.35 -14.49
C LEU A 20 -19.08 -9.48 -14.49
N ALA A 21 -18.16 -9.72 -15.43
CA ALA A 21 -16.99 -8.87 -15.64
C ALA A 21 -17.39 -7.44 -16.06
N ALA A 22 -18.48 -7.25 -16.80
CA ALA A 22 -18.92 -5.91 -17.23
C ALA A 22 -19.42 -5.00 -16.09
N GLU A 23 -20.00 -5.55 -15.01
CA GLU A 23 -20.42 -4.76 -13.83
C GLU A 23 -19.29 -4.54 -12.81
N ASN A 24 -18.32 -5.46 -12.76
CA ASN A 24 -17.24 -5.49 -11.75
C ASN A 24 -15.89 -4.93 -12.25
N ASN A 25 -15.82 -4.56 -13.53
CA ASN A 25 -14.62 -3.99 -14.15
C ASN A 25 -14.73 -2.46 -14.24
N ARG A 26 -15.24 -1.75 -13.23
CA ARG A 26 -15.17 -0.27 -13.24
C ARG A 26 -13.76 0.17 -12.90
N ILE A 27 -13.25 1.17 -13.59
CA ILE A 27 -12.07 1.90 -13.14
C ILE A 27 -12.40 3.38 -12.97
N MET A 28 -12.01 3.90 -11.82
CA MET A 28 -12.26 5.27 -11.42
C MET A 28 -10.95 5.93 -11.02
N SER A 29 -10.88 7.26 -11.08
CA SER A 29 -9.68 7.97 -10.65
C SER A 29 -10.03 9.34 -10.10
N TYR A 30 -9.34 9.74 -9.04
CA TYR A 30 -9.21 11.17 -8.77
C TYR A 30 -8.53 11.85 -9.97
N LEU A 31 -8.98 13.05 -10.29
CA LEU A 31 -8.39 13.92 -11.30
C LEU A 31 -8.04 15.23 -10.62
N THR A 32 -6.76 15.40 -10.32
CA THR A 32 -6.28 16.60 -9.63
C THR A 32 -6.46 17.83 -10.52
N SER A 33 -6.87 18.95 -9.95
CA SER A 33 -6.97 20.21 -10.72
C SER A 33 -5.60 20.79 -11.12
N TRP A 34 -4.53 20.34 -10.47
CA TRP A 34 -3.15 20.69 -10.77
C TRP A 34 -2.43 19.54 -11.50
N GLY A 35 -1.34 19.86 -12.20
CA GLY A 35 -0.52 18.86 -12.91
C GLY A 35 -1.10 18.35 -14.23
N LEU A 36 -2.19 18.95 -14.73
CA LEU A 36 -2.81 18.58 -16.01
C LEU A 36 -2.15 19.31 -17.19
N PRO A 37 -1.66 18.60 -18.22
CA PRO A 37 -1.15 19.22 -19.44
C PRO A 37 -2.29 19.81 -20.30
N GLN A 38 -1.94 20.65 -21.28
CA GLN A 38 -2.93 21.28 -22.17
C GLN A 38 -3.71 20.27 -23.02
N ASP A 39 -3.11 19.13 -23.37
CA ASP A 39 -3.74 18.04 -24.13
C ASP A 39 -4.42 16.98 -23.23
N ALA A 40 -4.58 17.25 -21.94
CA ALA A 40 -5.13 16.28 -20.98
C ALA A 40 -6.51 15.74 -21.40
N ALA A 41 -7.39 16.56 -21.98
CA ALA A 41 -8.68 16.08 -22.51
C ALA A 41 -8.51 14.93 -23.51
N THR A 42 -7.59 15.08 -24.48
CA THR A 42 -7.28 14.04 -25.47
C THR A 42 -6.76 12.75 -24.83
N GLN A 43 -5.97 12.86 -23.76
CA GLN A 43 -5.45 11.68 -23.06
C GLN A 43 -6.53 11.01 -22.20
N LEU A 44 -7.41 11.79 -21.55
CA LEU A 44 -8.55 11.30 -20.78
C LEU A 44 -9.60 10.61 -21.68
N GLU A 45 -9.78 11.08 -22.91
CA GLU A 45 -10.60 10.41 -23.92
C GLU A 45 -10.05 9.02 -24.29
N LYS A 46 -8.72 8.88 -24.38
CA LYS A 46 -8.03 7.59 -24.62
C LYS A 46 -7.97 6.68 -23.40
N SER A 47 -8.26 7.21 -22.21
CA SER A 47 -8.31 6.42 -20.99
C SER A 47 -9.52 5.50 -21.00
N ASN A 48 -9.40 4.33 -20.36
CA ASN A 48 -10.50 3.43 -20.05
C ASN A 48 -11.16 3.76 -18.70
N VAL A 49 -10.78 4.87 -18.06
CA VAL A 49 -11.42 5.39 -16.85
C VAL A 49 -12.87 5.78 -17.14
N ASP A 50 -13.77 5.18 -16.37
CA ASP A 50 -15.21 5.34 -16.51
C ASP A 50 -15.74 6.49 -15.65
N THR A 51 -15.06 6.80 -14.54
CA THR A 51 -15.48 7.83 -13.58
C THR A 51 -14.29 8.63 -13.07
N PHE A 52 -14.37 9.96 -13.14
CA PHE A 52 -13.37 10.88 -12.62
C PHE A 52 -13.92 11.65 -11.42
N PHE A 53 -13.14 11.70 -10.35
CA PHE A 53 -13.43 12.53 -9.18
C PHE A 53 -12.61 13.83 -9.27
N LEU A 54 -13.25 14.91 -9.68
CA LEU A 54 -12.66 16.25 -9.76
C LEU A 54 -12.25 16.70 -8.36
N SER A 55 -10.95 16.80 -8.12
CA SER A 55 -10.37 16.93 -6.78
C SER A 55 -9.85 18.36 -6.56
N PHE A 56 -10.28 19.10 -5.54
CA PHE A 56 -11.34 18.80 -4.55
C PHE A 56 -12.37 19.92 -4.48
N GLY A 57 -13.55 19.59 -3.97
CA GLY A 57 -14.64 20.53 -3.68
C GLY A 57 -14.75 20.82 -2.18
N GLY A 58 -15.25 22.02 -1.87
CA GLY A 58 -15.58 22.45 -0.53
C GLY A 58 -16.92 23.19 -0.46
N TRP A 59 -17.43 23.38 0.74
CA TRP A 59 -18.57 24.25 1.00
C TRP A 59 -18.40 25.05 2.29
N ASN A 60 -19.17 26.13 2.41
CA ASN A 60 -19.32 26.86 3.66
C ASN A 60 -20.71 26.68 4.28
N GLN A 61 -20.94 27.30 5.44
CA GLN A 61 -22.21 27.26 6.18
C GLN A 61 -23.44 27.77 5.40
N ASN A 62 -23.23 28.52 4.31
CA ASN A 62 -24.28 29.08 3.46
C ASN A 62 -24.57 28.20 2.24
N GLY A 63 -23.89 27.06 2.09
CA GLY A 63 -24.03 26.20 0.91
C GLY A 63 -23.37 26.77 -0.34
N GLU A 64 -22.46 27.72 -0.19
CA GLU A 64 -21.64 28.20 -1.31
C GLU A 64 -20.56 27.16 -1.59
N ILE A 65 -20.52 26.69 -2.83
CA ILE A 65 -19.59 25.65 -3.30
C ILE A 65 -18.32 26.30 -3.83
N SER A 66 -17.17 25.76 -3.45
CA SER A 66 -15.85 26.10 -3.97
C SER A 66 -15.09 24.86 -4.40
N SER A 67 -13.95 25.04 -5.08
CA SER A 67 -13.08 23.93 -5.47
C SER A 67 -11.64 24.36 -5.69
N SER A 68 -10.72 23.39 -5.63
CA SER A 68 -9.32 23.54 -6.02
C SER A 68 -9.21 24.08 -7.45
N ASP A 69 -8.34 25.06 -7.65
CA ASP A 69 -8.07 25.76 -8.91
C ASP A 69 -9.33 26.16 -9.71
N ASN A 70 -10.45 26.38 -9.02
CA ASN A 70 -11.75 26.66 -9.62
C ASN A 70 -12.19 25.63 -10.70
N ILE A 71 -11.78 24.35 -10.58
CA ILE A 71 -12.05 23.30 -11.57
C ILE A 71 -13.54 23.12 -11.92
N ILE A 72 -14.45 23.40 -10.98
CA ILE A 72 -15.91 23.36 -11.18
C ILE A 72 -16.58 24.74 -11.15
N LYS A 73 -15.82 25.82 -11.34
CA LYS A 73 -16.39 27.14 -11.63
C LYS A 73 -16.52 27.26 -13.16
N PRO A 74 -17.69 27.64 -13.71
CA PRO A 74 -17.78 27.96 -15.14
C PRO A 74 -16.69 28.95 -15.52
N ALA A 75 -15.87 28.58 -16.51
CA ALA A 75 -14.72 29.39 -16.90
C ALA A 75 -15.17 30.74 -17.46
N GLU A 76 -14.47 31.79 -17.04
CA GLU A 76 -14.55 33.09 -17.71
C GLU A 76 -13.95 32.92 -19.11
N TYR A 77 -14.72 33.28 -20.13
CA TYR A 77 -14.32 33.04 -21.51
C TYR A 77 -13.10 33.89 -21.89
N ASP A 78 -12.07 33.23 -22.40
CA ASP A 78 -10.92 33.84 -23.02
C ASP A 78 -10.62 33.06 -24.33
N PRO A 79 -10.51 33.75 -25.48
CA PRO A 79 -10.33 33.11 -26.78
C PRO A 79 -8.97 32.41 -26.94
N TYR A 80 -7.96 32.77 -26.16
CA TYR A 80 -6.59 32.31 -26.33
C TYR A 80 -6.17 31.31 -25.25
N TRP A 81 -6.71 31.42 -24.03
CA TRP A 81 -6.30 30.58 -22.92
C TRP A 81 -7.46 30.24 -22.00
N LEU A 82 -7.61 28.95 -21.69
CA LEU A 82 -8.49 28.46 -20.63
C LEU A 82 -7.69 27.47 -19.79
N SER A 83 -8.00 27.38 -18.50
CA SER A 83 -7.29 26.50 -17.59
C SER A 83 -7.44 25.03 -18.01
N PRO A 84 -6.33 24.25 -18.09
CA PRO A 84 -6.37 22.81 -18.26
C PRO A 84 -7.28 22.11 -17.25
N SER A 85 -7.35 22.61 -16.00
CA SER A 85 -8.24 22.04 -14.98
C SER A 85 -9.69 21.98 -15.47
N TYR A 86 -10.18 23.07 -16.05
CA TYR A 86 -11.55 23.18 -16.55
C TYR A 86 -11.74 22.49 -17.91
N THR A 87 -10.83 22.71 -18.86
CA THR A 87 -10.97 22.18 -20.23
C THR A 87 -10.85 20.67 -20.26
N SER A 88 -9.99 20.07 -19.42
CA SER A 88 -9.76 18.62 -19.38
C SER A 88 -11.05 17.83 -19.20
N TRP A 89 -11.81 18.10 -18.14
CA TRP A 89 -13.00 17.32 -17.86
C TRP A 89 -14.20 17.73 -18.73
N THR A 90 -14.35 19.02 -19.03
CA THR A 90 -15.49 19.50 -19.84
C THR A 90 -15.43 19.00 -21.29
N GLN A 91 -14.25 19.07 -21.91
CA GLN A 91 -14.05 18.55 -23.27
C GLN A 91 -14.17 17.03 -23.30
N THR A 92 -13.55 16.32 -22.34
CA THR A 92 -13.68 14.85 -22.22
C THR A 92 -15.13 14.42 -22.09
N LYS A 93 -15.92 15.10 -21.23
CA LYS A 93 -17.34 14.77 -21.02
C LYS A 93 -18.19 15.01 -22.27
N LEU A 94 -17.88 16.06 -23.03
CA LEU A 94 -18.57 16.34 -24.30
C LEU A 94 -18.25 15.26 -25.34
N ALA A 95 -16.98 14.87 -25.47
CA ALA A 95 -16.52 13.88 -26.43
C ALA A 95 -16.95 12.44 -26.08
N ALA A 96 -16.98 12.12 -24.78
CA ALA A 96 -17.33 10.80 -24.28
C ALA A 96 -18.39 10.89 -23.15
N PRO A 97 -19.69 11.05 -23.49
CA PRO A 97 -20.76 11.24 -22.50
C PRO A 97 -20.94 10.09 -21.50
N SER A 98 -20.43 8.88 -21.81
CA SER A 98 -20.43 7.73 -20.91
C SER A 98 -19.46 7.87 -19.73
N LYS A 99 -18.40 8.67 -19.87
CA LYS A 99 -17.46 8.96 -18.78
C LYS A 99 -18.15 9.86 -17.75
N ARG A 100 -18.15 9.45 -16.49
CA ARG A 100 -18.79 10.19 -15.40
C ARG A 100 -17.84 11.17 -14.76
N MET A 101 -18.34 12.36 -14.47
CA MET A 101 -17.61 13.43 -13.79
C MET A 101 -18.28 13.70 -12.45
N LEU A 102 -17.64 13.26 -11.36
CA LEU A 102 -18.06 13.50 -9.99
C LEU A 102 -17.15 14.55 -9.36
N VAL A 103 -17.66 15.30 -8.38
CA VAL A 103 -16.82 16.18 -7.56
C VAL A 103 -16.55 15.49 -6.23
N ALA A 104 -15.28 15.30 -5.87
CA ALA A 104 -14.91 14.82 -4.55
C ALA A 104 -14.89 15.98 -3.56
N PHE A 105 -15.84 15.97 -2.63
CA PHE A 105 -15.95 16.96 -1.57
C PHE A 105 -15.25 16.46 -0.32
N GLY A 106 -14.26 17.22 0.18
CA GLY A 106 -13.45 16.81 1.31
C GLY A 106 -11.98 16.64 0.94
N GLY A 107 -11.42 15.50 1.33
CA GLY A 107 -9.98 15.27 1.37
C GLY A 107 -9.29 16.12 2.45
N GLU A 108 -7.99 15.89 2.66
CA GLU A 108 -7.17 16.54 3.69
C GLU A 108 -7.27 18.09 3.64
N THR A 109 -7.47 18.67 2.45
CA THR A 109 -7.50 20.12 2.26
C THR A 109 -8.78 20.80 2.79
N TYR A 110 -9.92 20.09 2.78
CA TYR A 110 -11.23 20.70 3.07
C TYR A 110 -11.90 20.19 4.36
N GLU A 111 -11.19 19.47 5.24
CA GLU A 111 -11.70 18.86 6.48
C GLU A 111 -12.68 19.76 7.27
N ARG A 112 -12.41 21.07 7.37
CA ARG A 112 -13.24 22.02 8.14
C ARG A 112 -14.69 22.11 7.66
N MET A 113 -14.96 21.80 6.39
CA MET A 113 -16.31 21.86 5.80
C MET A 113 -17.30 20.92 6.50
N TRP A 114 -16.82 19.82 7.08
CA TRP A 114 -17.63 18.84 7.79
C TRP A 114 -18.23 19.42 9.08
N GLY A 115 -17.63 20.45 9.68
CA GLY A 115 -18.22 21.13 10.83
C GLY A 115 -19.54 21.83 10.50
N TYR A 116 -19.71 22.33 9.27
CA TYR A 116 -20.91 23.06 8.87
C TYR A 116 -22.14 22.17 8.74
N ILE A 117 -21.96 20.86 8.58
CA ILE A 117 -23.09 19.92 8.53
C ILE A 117 -23.61 19.56 9.93
N ALA A 118 -23.06 20.08 11.01
CA ALA A 118 -23.62 19.90 12.36
C ALA A 118 -24.92 20.69 12.55
N ASP A 119 -25.03 21.88 11.96
CA ASP A 119 -26.23 22.71 12.02
C ASP A 119 -27.26 22.30 10.95
N ALA A 120 -28.54 22.23 11.33
CA ALA A 120 -29.60 21.78 10.44
C ALA A 120 -29.90 22.77 9.31
N ALA A 121 -29.83 24.08 9.58
CA ALA A 121 -30.08 25.10 8.58
C ALA A 121 -28.92 25.18 7.58
N SER A 122 -27.68 25.07 8.05
CA SER A 122 -26.50 24.95 7.18
C SER A 122 -26.57 23.69 6.33
N ARG A 123 -26.93 22.52 6.89
CA ARG A 123 -27.13 21.29 6.09
C ARG A 123 -28.12 21.48 4.94
N GLU A 124 -29.24 22.16 5.18
CA GLU A 124 -30.23 22.41 4.12
C GLU A 124 -29.66 23.30 3.01
N LYS A 125 -28.96 24.38 3.37
CA LYS A 125 -28.32 25.26 2.38
C LYS A 125 -27.25 24.53 1.58
N ILE A 126 -26.43 23.70 2.24
CA ILE A 126 -25.41 22.87 1.59
C ILE A 126 -26.07 21.89 0.61
N ALA A 127 -27.16 21.22 1.00
CA ALA A 127 -27.89 20.33 0.11
C ALA A 127 -28.39 21.06 -1.15
N GLN A 128 -28.92 22.27 -0.99
CA GLN A 128 -29.36 23.12 -2.11
C GLN A 128 -28.19 23.55 -3.01
N GLY A 129 -27.05 23.91 -2.42
CA GLY A 129 -25.82 24.26 -3.13
C GLY A 129 -25.29 23.11 -3.99
N LEU A 130 -25.23 21.90 -3.43
CA LEU A 130 -24.84 20.68 -4.15
C LEU A 130 -25.81 20.36 -5.30
N VAL A 131 -27.12 20.49 -5.08
CA VAL A 131 -28.13 20.26 -6.13
C VAL A 131 -28.02 21.32 -7.24
N LYS A 132 -27.78 22.58 -6.88
CA LYS A 132 -27.55 23.67 -7.84
C LYS A 132 -26.33 23.38 -8.70
N LEU A 133 -25.23 22.95 -8.10
CA LEU A 133 -24.03 22.53 -8.82
C LEU A 133 -24.33 21.41 -9.82
N LEU A 134 -25.01 20.35 -9.39
CA LEU A 134 -25.34 19.20 -10.24
C LEU A 134 -26.30 19.51 -11.39
N LYS A 135 -27.05 20.62 -11.29
CA LYS A 135 -27.95 21.13 -12.34
C LYS A 135 -27.32 22.25 -13.19
N THR A 136 -26.07 22.64 -12.92
CA THR A 136 -25.39 23.70 -13.66
C THR A 136 -24.92 23.20 -15.02
N ASP A 137 -25.26 23.95 -16.08
CA ASP A 137 -24.73 23.73 -17.42
C ASP A 137 -23.36 24.40 -17.58
N PHE A 138 -22.32 23.59 -17.72
CA PHE A 138 -20.95 24.05 -17.90
C PHE A 138 -20.64 24.25 -19.39
N PRO A 139 -20.30 25.46 -19.84
CA PRO A 139 -19.94 25.68 -21.23
C PRO A 139 -18.64 24.95 -21.56
N VAL A 140 -18.62 24.24 -22.67
CA VAL A 140 -17.44 23.58 -23.21
C VAL A 140 -16.86 24.43 -24.31
N TYR A 141 -15.58 24.73 -24.23
CA TYR A 141 -14.86 25.48 -25.25
C TYR A 141 -13.76 24.62 -25.85
N LYS A 142 -13.60 24.63 -27.18
CA LYS A 142 -12.48 23.96 -27.88
C LYS A 142 -11.80 24.93 -28.86
N LYS A 143 -10.53 24.66 -29.15
CA LYS A 143 -9.79 25.24 -30.28
C LYS A 143 -9.82 24.30 -31.47
N ASP A 144 -9.53 24.85 -32.64
CA ASP A 144 -9.33 24.13 -33.90
C ASP A 144 -10.50 23.20 -34.25
N MET A 145 -11.71 23.57 -33.82
CA MET A 145 -12.92 22.81 -34.10
C MET A 145 -13.40 23.05 -35.53
N LYS A 146 -14.09 22.06 -36.09
CA LYS A 146 -14.80 22.24 -37.36
C LYS A 146 -15.99 23.17 -37.16
N PRO A 147 -16.38 23.98 -38.17
CA PRO A 147 -17.52 24.90 -38.04
C PRO A 147 -18.82 24.24 -37.58
N GLU A 148 -19.06 22.98 -37.97
CA GLU A 148 -20.23 22.20 -37.56
C GLU A 148 -20.24 21.77 -36.09
N GLU A 149 -19.10 21.80 -35.40
CA GLU A 149 -19.00 21.50 -33.96
C GLU A 149 -19.36 22.73 -33.10
N MET A 150 -19.42 23.92 -33.70
CA MET A 150 -19.66 25.17 -32.97
C MET A 150 -21.13 25.30 -32.57
N VAL A 151 -21.38 25.63 -31.31
CA VAL A 151 -22.70 25.86 -30.75
C VAL A 151 -22.87 27.34 -30.39
N GLY A 152 -23.84 27.99 -31.03
CA GLY A 152 -24.16 29.39 -30.82
C GLY A 152 -23.44 30.33 -31.78
N GLY A 153 -23.35 31.61 -31.41
CA GLY A 153 -22.67 32.62 -32.22
C GLY A 153 -21.15 32.55 -32.07
N CYS A 154 -20.45 33.13 -33.05
CA CYS A 154 -19.01 33.27 -33.01
C CYS A 154 -18.56 34.12 -31.82
N LEU A 155 -17.72 33.56 -30.94
CA LEU A 155 -17.22 34.25 -29.74
C LEU A 155 -15.89 34.98 -29.99
N SER A 156 -15.13 34.57 -30.99
CA SER A 156 -13.90 35.23 -31.44
C SER A 156 -13.83 35.23 -32.96
N ALA A 157 -13.71 36.41 -33.57
CA ALA A 157 -13.67 36.58 -35.01
C ALA A 157 -12.33 37.14 -35.49
N ASN A 158 -11.96 36.80 -36.72
CA ASN A 158 -10.87 37.41 -37.45
C ASN A 158 -11.22 38.85 -37.86
N TRP A 159 -10.24 39.60 -38.36
CA TRP A 159 -10.42 40.98 -38.83
C TRP A 159 -11.44 41.10 -39.97
N ASP A 160 -11.62 40.06 -40.78
CA ASP A 160 -12.59 39.98 -41.88
C ASP A 160 -14.00 39.55 -41.42
N LYS A 161 -14.21 39.46 -40.10
CA LYS A 161 -15.45 39.00 -39.44
C LYS A 161 -15.78 37.52 -39.64
N THR A 162 -14.90 36.74 -40.27
CA THR A 162 -15.02 35.28 -40.25
C THR A 162 -14.70 34.77 -38.85
N CYS A 163 -15.30 33.64 -38.46
CA CYS A 163 -15.09 33.13 -37.12
C CYS A 163 -13.70 32.50 -36.99
N ASN A 164 -12.98 32.86 -35.93
CA ASN A 164 -11.62 32.38 -35.70
C ASN A 164 -11.65 31.00 -35.02
N MET A 165 -11.54 29.94 -35.83
CA MET A 165 -11.54 28.57 -35.32
C MET A 165 -10.27 28.18 -34.57
N ALA A 166 -9.17 28.93 -34.71
CA ALA A 166 -7.95 28.71 -33.93
C ALA A 166 -8.08 29.21 -32.48
N SER A 167 -9.07 30.05 -32.21
CA SER A 167 -9.45 30.49 -30.86
C SER A 167 -10.45 29.53 -30.23
N PHE A 168 -10.59 29.59 -28.90
CA PHE A 168 -11.65 28.90 -28.19
C PHE A 168 -13.02 29.38 -28.71
N GLN A 169 -13.83 28.43 -29.18
CA GLN A 169 -15.24 28.63 -29.49
C GLN A 169 -16.08 27.69 -28.63
N LYS A 170 -17.36 28.01 -28.44
CA LYS A 170 -18.26 27.15 -27.66
C LYS A 170 -18.63 25.91 -28.48
N ALA A 171 -18.34 24.74 -27.95
CA ALA A 171 -18.64 23.44 -28.55
C ALA A 171 -19.93 22.80 -27.99
N GLY A 172 -20.40 23.28 -26.84
CA GLY A 172 -21.58 22.71 -26.20
C GLY A 172 -21.68 23.06 -24.73
N THR A 173 -22.46 22.26 -24.02
CA THR A 173 -22.63 22.32 -22.56
C THR A 173 -22.66 20.92 -21.97
N VAL A 174 -22.08 20.74 -20.80
CA VAL A 174 -22.08 19.48 -20.05
C VAL A 174 -22.53 19.70 -18.61
N GLN A 175 -22.95 18.63 -17.94
CA GLN A 175 -23.26 18.65 -16.51
C GLN A 175 -22.42 17.61 -15.79
N LEU A 176 -22.19 17.82 -14.49
CA LEU A 176 -21.60 16.84 -13.59
C LEU A 176 -22.58 15.67 -13.39
N ASP A 177 -22.05 14.45 -13.27
CA ASP A 177 -22.83 13.22 -13.10
C ASP A 177 -23.08 12.89 -11.63
N GLY A 178 -22.37 13.52 -10.69
CA GLY A 178 -22.55 13.22 -9.29
C GLY A 178 -21.58 13.93 -8.35
N ILE A 179 -21.58 13.46 -7.11
CA ILE A 179 -20.65 13.89 -6.07
C ILE A 179 -20.14 12.68 -5.31
N ASP A 180 -18.92 12.81 -4.82
CA ASP A 180 -18.33 11.91 -3.84
C ASP A 180 -18.15 12.66 -2.53
N PHE A 181 -18.51 12.03 -1.42
CA PHE A 181 -18.17 12.52 -0.10
C PHE A 181 -16.87 11.85 0.32
N ASP A 182 -15.78 12.58 0.20
CA ASP A 182 -14.46 12.11 0.58
C ASP A 182 -14.22 12.38 2.07
N TYR A 183 -14.84 11.53 2.89
CA TYR A 183 -15.16 11.82 4.27
C TYR A 183 -14.05 11.38 5.21
N GLU A 184 -13.07 12.27 5.34
CA GLU A 184 -11.87 12.09 6.14
C GLU A 184 -11.60 13.29 7.06
N LYS A 185 -11.01 13.00 8.22
CA LYS A 185 -10.57 13.94 9.25
C LYS A 185 -9.40 13.34 10.03
N VAL A 186 -8.56 14.19 10.61
CA VAL A 186 -7.53 13.72 11.56
C VAL A 186 -8.15 13.14 12.83
N ALA A 187 -9.25 13.74 13.31
CA ALA A 187 -9.94 13.26 14.51
C ALA A 187 -10.95 12.16 14.18
N ARG A 188 -11.05 11.15 15.07
CA ARG A 188 -12.05 10.06 14.99
C ARG A 188 -13.45 10.63 14.74
N LEU A 189 -14.16 10.05 13.77
CA LEU A 189 -15.54 10.44 13.45
C LEU A 189 -16.50 10.00 14.55
N THR A 190 -17.42 10.87 14.94
CA THR A 190 -18.46 10.54 15.91
C THR A 190 -19.71 9.95 15.25
N PRO A 191 -20.52 9.17 15.99
CA PRO A 191 -21.81 8.70 15.48
C PRO A 191 -22.74 9.83 15.03
N GLN A 192 -22.70 10.99 15.69
CA GLN A 192 -23.51 12.15 15.30
C GLN A 192 -23.05 12.76 13.98
N GLU A 193 -21.74 12.83 13.73
CA GLU A 193 -21.20 13.33 12.47
C GLU A 193 -21.57 12.41 11.29
N ASN A 194 -21.49 11.10 11.48
CA ASN A 194 -22.02 10.11 10.52
C ASN A 194 -23.50 10.32 10.21
N GLN A 195 -24.32 10.53 11.25
CA GLN A 195 -25.75 10.82 11.06
C GLN A 195 -25.97 12.13 10.30
N ASN A 196 -25.19 13.15 10.58
CA ASN A 196 -25.28 14.44 9.89
C ASN A 196 -24.99 14.30 8.39
N LEU A 197 -23.95 13.54 8.02
CA LEU A 197 -23.63 13.28 6.62
C LEU A 197 -24.74 12.47 5.94
N LEU A 198 -25.27 11.44 6.61
CA LEU A 198 -26.37 10.64 6.09
C LEU A 198 -27.64 11.48 5.84
N ILE A 199 -27.97 12.40 6.75
CA ILE A 199 -29.08 13.34 6.60
C ILE A 199 -28.86 14.23 5.38
N LEU A 200 -27.65 14.78 5.21
CA LEU A 200 -27.30 15.58 4.04
C LEU A 200 -27.44 14.78 2.74
N ALA A 201 -26.86 13.58 2.65
CA ALA A 201 -26.90 12.74 1.46
C ALA A 201 -28.33 12.36 1.07
N LYS A 202 -29.17 11.97 2.05
CA LYS A 202 -30.61 11.71 1.83
C LYS A 202 -31.33 12.96 1.34
N ARG A 203 -31.01 14.13 1.88
CA ARG A 203 -31.61 15.40 1.46
C ARG A 203 -31.23 15.76 0.03
N VAL A 204 -29.97 15.55 -0.37
CA VAL A 204 -29.51 15.75 -1.75
C VAL A 204 -30.27 14.83 -2.72
N LYS A 205 -30.36 13.52 -2.44
CA LYS A 205 -31.17 12.58 -3.28
C LYS A 205 -32.64 13.02 -3.36
N SER A 206 -33.23 13.45 -2.26
CA SER A 206 -34.61 13.96 -2.22
C SER A 206 -34.82 15.19 -3.12
N LEU A 207 -33.90 16.16 -3.09
CA LEU A 207 -33.96 17.37 -3.91
C LEU A 207 -33.67 17.13 -5.40
N LEU A 208 -32.86 16.10 -5.70
CA LEU A 208 -32.59 15.67 -7.07
C LEU A 208 -33.79 14.92 -7.69
N GLY A 209 -34.48 14.12 -6.89
CA GLY A 209 -35.60 13.28 -7.33
C GLY A 209 -35.15 11.91 -7.87
N PRO A 210 -36.10 10.94 -7.98
CA PRO A 210 -35.82 9.52 -8.20
C PRO A 210 -35.19 9.18 -9.55
N ASN A 211 -35.32 10.05 -10.55
CA ASN A 211 -34.83 9.83 -11.93
C ASN A 211 -33.76 10.85 -12.35
N SER A 212 -33.06 11.45 -11.38
CA SER A 212 -32.05 12.48 -11.69
C SER A 212 -30.87 11.94 -12.50
N GLY A 213 -30.61 10.63 -12.46
CA GLY A 213 -29.41 10.01 -13.02
C GLY A 213 -28.12 10.40 -12.30
N LYS A 214 -28.20 11.20 -11.24
CA LYS A 214 -27.02 11.69 -10.49
C LYS A 214 -26.60 10.69 -9.42
N VAL A 215 -25.29 10.52 -9.32
CA VAL A 215 -24.63 9.54 -8.46
C VAL A 215 -24.10 10.19 -7.18
N LEU A 216 -24.26 9.52 -6.05
CA LEU A 216 -23.61 9.86 -4.79
C LEU A 216 -22.75 8.68 -4.36
N SER A 217 -21.46 8.92 -4.11
CA SER A 217 -20.54 7.95 -3.53
C SER A 217 -19.99 8.43 -2.18
N LEU A 218 -19.39 7.50 -1.46
CA LEU A 218 -18.71 7.76 -0.19
C LEU A 218 -17.30 7.16 -0.26
N THR A 219 -16.29 7.99 -0.10
CA THR A 219 -14.90 7.59 0.11
C THR A 219 -14.55 7.79 1.59
N THR A 220 -13.91 6.80 2.21
CA THR A 220 -13.60 6.83 3.64
C THR A 220 -12.50 5.83 3.99
N TYR A 221 -11.98 5.90 5.23
CA TYR A 221 -10.72 5.32 5.67
C TYR A 221 -10.56 3.82 5.39
N HIS A 222 -9.31 3.42 5.20
CA HIS A 222 -8.89 2.01 5.06
C HIS A 222 -9.48 1.10 6.15
N VAL A 223 -9.49 1.52 7.42
CA VAL A 223 -10.01 0.75 8.58
C VAL A 223 -11.44 1.09 8.97
N GLY A 224 -12.14 1.96 8.23
CA GLY A 224 -13.41 2.54 8.66
C GLY A 224 -14.52 1.50 8.95
N ALA A 225 -14.46 0.33 8.29
CA ALA A 225 -15.38 -0.78 8.49
C ALA A 225 -14.84 -1.91 9.38
N ASP A 226 -13.60 -1.81 9.87
CA ASP A 226 -13.07 -2.81 10.81
C ASP A 226 -13.91 -2.87 12.09
N PRO A 227 -13.95 -4.02 12.80
CA PRO A 227 -14.51 -4.06 14.14
C PRO A 227 -13.86 -3.01 15.05
N GLU A 228 -14.64 -2.32 15.88
CA GLU A 228 -14.11 -1.35 16.86
C GLU A 228 -13.10 -2.00 17.82
N SER A 229 -13.26 -3.30 18.08
CA SER A 229 -12.34 -4.10 18.89
C SER A 229 -10.92 -4.19 18.31
N CYS A 230 -10.72 -3.93 17.02
CA CYS A 230 -9.40 -3.89 16.39
C CYS A 230 -8.49 -2.77 16.90
N ALA A 231 -9.05 -1.78 17.62
CA ALA A 231 -8.26 -0.81 18.37
C ALA A 231 -7.44 -1.48 19.50
N SER A 232 -7.81 -2.68 19.93
CA SER A 232 -7.03 -3.44 20.90
C SER A 232 -5.96 -4.27 20.19
N PRO A 233 -4.67 -4.17 20.60
CA PRO A 233 -3.58 -4.94 19.98
C PRO A 233 -3.68 -6.45 20.23
N SER A 234 -4.53 -6.91 21.15
CA SER A 234 -4.79 -8.34 21.36
C SER A 234 -5.81 -8.92 20.37
N VAL A 235 -6.47 -8.08 19.57
CA VAL A 235 -7.46 -8.50 18.58
C VAL A 235 -6.86 -8.41 17.18
N MET A 236 -6.78 -9.56 16.53
CA MET A 236 -6.27 -9.70 15.15
C MET A 236 -7.35 -10.15 14.17
N GLU A 237 -8.42 -10.75 14.69
CA GLU A 237 -9.48 -11.33 13.86
C GLU A 237 -10.28 -10.22 13.15
N ASN A 238 -10.38 -10.31 11.83
CA ASN A 238 -11.05 -9.33 10.96
C ASN A 238 -10.50 -7.90 11.08
N CYS A 239 -9.26 -7.72 11.52
CA CYS A 239 -8.57 -6.42 11.53
C CYS A 239 -7.74 -6.27 10.27
N SER A 240 -7.98 -5.22 9.50
CA SER A 240 -7.23 -4.96 8.27
C SER A 240 -5.86 -4.33 8.53
N PHE A 241 -5.72 -3.69 9.70
CA PHE A 241 -4.48 -3.08 10.16
C PHE A 241 -4.02 -3.76 11.45
N ILE A 242 -2.97 -4.59 11.34
CA ILE A 242 -2.52 -5.48 12.44
C ILE A 242 -1.21 -5.06 13.12
N GLU A 243 -0.71 -3.87 12.82
CA GLU A 243 0.55 -3.39 13.36
C GLU A 243 0.44 -2.92 14.82
N ASP A 244 1.57 -2.82 15.54
CA ASP A 244 1.59 -2.45 16.95
C ASP A 244 0.98 -1.05 17.19
N ALA A 245 1.19 -0.12 16.24
CA ALA A 245 0.57 1.19 16.22
C ALA A 245 -0.78 1.14 15.48
N ARG A 246 -1.84 0.69 16.15
CA ARG A 246 -3.19 0.61 15.55
C ARG A 246 -3.73 1.97 15.13
N SER A 247 -4.48 1.99 14.03
CA SER A 247 -5.20 3.18 13.59
C SER A 247 -6.27 3.57 14.60
N ALA A 248 -6.48 4.86 14.83
CA ALA A 248 -7.55 5.34 15.71
C ALA A 248 -8.95 5.26 15.06
N HIS A 249 -9.03 4.90 13.78
CA HIS A 249 -10.24 5.01 12.96
C HIS A 249 -11.02 3.69 12.77
N HIS A 250 -10.67 2.62 13.49
CA HIS A 250 -11.37 1.33 13.37
C HIS A 250 -12.87 1.45 13.64
N GLY A 251 -13.69 1.03 12.67
CA GLY A 251 -15.14 0.87 12.81
C GLY A 251 -15.96 2.14 12.86
N GLU A 252 -15.32 3.31 12.77
CA GLU A 252 -15.99 4.58 13.05
C GLU A 252 -17.08 4.95 12.04
N VAL A 253 -17.07 4.37 10.82
CA VAL A 253 -18.09 4.61 9.80
C VAL A 253 -19.07 3.44 9.61
N LEU A 254 -19.00 2.37 10.42
CA LEU A 254 -19.90 1.21 10.32
C LEU A 254 -21.38 1.58 10.31
N GLY A 255 -21.77 2.53 11.18
CA GLY A 255 -23.14 3.04 11.24
C GLY A 255 -23.55 3.77 9.96
N LEU A 256 -22.66 4.56 9.37
CA LEU A 256 -22.89 5.26 8.11
C LEU A 256 -23.01 4.28 6.94
N LEU A 257 -22.14 3.27 6.87
CA LEU A 257 -22.19 2.24 5.82
C LEU A 257 -23.50 1.46 5.86
N THR A 258 -23.88 0.97 7.05
CA THR A 258 -25.09 0.16 7.22
C THR A 258 -26.35 0.97 6.90
N ALA A 259 -26.46 2.20 7.42
CA ALA A 259 -27.63 3.05 7.23
C ALA A 259 -27.65 3.79 5.88
N GLY A 260 -26.50 3.87 5.20
CA GLY A 260 -26.29 4.56 3.94
C GLY A 260 -26.28 3.66 2.70
N ARG A 261 -26.36 2.34 2.85
CA ARG A 261 -26.29 1.37 1.73
C ARG A 261 -27.28 1.60 0.58
N ASP A 262 -28.43 2.22 0.86
CA ASP A 262 -29.47 2.56 -0.13
C ASP A 262 -29.42 4.04 -0.56
N VAL A 263 -28.52 4.83 0.05
CA VAL A 263 -28.34 6.25 -0.24
C VAL A 263 -27.16 6.46 -1.19
N PHE A 264 -26.07 5.76 -0.96
CA PHE A 264 -24.87 5.80 -1.81
C PHE A 264 -24.93 4.71 -2.87
N ASP A 265 -24.53 5.07 -4.08
CA ASP A 265 -24.51 4.18 -5.23
C ASP A 265 -23.31 3.21 -5.15
N PHE A 266 -22.19 3.65 -4.58
CA PHE A 266 -21.02 2.83 -4.28
C PHE A 266 -20.14 3.48 -3.18
N PHE A 267 -19.19 2.70 -2.67
CA PHE A 267 -18.30 3.01 -1.56
C PHE A 267 -16.85 2.74 -1.98
N ASN A 268 -16.03 3.77 -1.92
CA ASN A 268 -14.61 3.69 -2.20
C ASN A 268 -13.85 3.42 -0.89
N VAL A 269 -13.09 2.33 -0.85
CA VAL A 269 -12.24 1.98 0.30
C VAL A 269 -10.80 2.41 0.01
N MET A 270 -10.29 3.42 0.70
CA MET A 270 -8.91 3.90 0.49
C MET A 270 -7.87 2.91 1.00
N THR A 271 -7.64 1.80 0.30
CA THR A 271 -6.69 0.75 0.71
C THR A 271 -5.22 1.11 0.40
N TYR A 272 -4.87 2.38 0.54
CA TYR A 272 -3.53 2.95 0.45
C TYR A 272 -3.28 3.83 1.68
N ASP A 273 -2.07 4.37 1.83
CA ASP A 273 -1.64 5.11 3.03
C ASP A 273 -1.74 4.28 4.32
N ALA A 274 -1.57 2.96 4.21
CA ALA A 274 -1.74 2.02 5.31
C ALA A 274 -0.54 1.06 5.50
N GLY A 275 0.53 1.24 4.73
CA GLY A 275 1.72 0.37 4.75
C GLY A 275 1.59 -0.92 3.94
N PRO A 276 2.72 -1.58 3.62
CA PRO A 276 2.75 -2.77 2.78
C PRO A 276 2.14 -4.01 3.43
N ARG A 277 2.03 -4.04 4.77
CA ARG A 277 1.40 -5.13 5.53
C ARG A 277 -0.11 -4.97 5.68
N PHE A 278 -0.70 -3.92 5.11
CA PHE A 278 -2.13 -3.67 5.19
C PHE A 278 -2.94 -4.76 4.48
N ARG A 279 -3.90 -5.34 5.21
CA ARG A 279 -4.76 -6.42 4.74
C ARG A 279 -5.97 -5.84 4.01
N TYR A 280 -5.75 -5.35 2.79
CA TYR A 280 -6.81 -4.77 1.96
C TYR A 280 -7.94 -5.77 1.68
N ASP A 281 -7.64 -7.07 1.62
CA ASP A 281 -8.60 -8.16 1.49
C ASP A 281 -9.62 -8.17 2.64
N VAL A 282 -9.11 -8.00 3.88
CA VAL A 282 -9.92 -7.93 5.09
C VAL A 282 -10.74 -6.65 5.13
N ALA A 283 -10.14 -5.50 4.79
CA ALA A 283 -10.85 -4.22 4.72
C ALA A 283 -12.04 -4.30 3.76
N MET A 284 -11.79 -4.76 2.52
CA MET A 284 -12.83 -4.91 1.50
C MET A 284 -13.95 -5.86 1.96
N ALA A 285 -13.61 -6.97 2.63
CA ALA A 285 -14.58 -7.90 3.18
C ALA A 285 -15.42 -7.26 4.30
N ASN A 286 -14.81 -6.45 5.16
CA ASN A 286 -15.49 -5.71 6.23
C ASN A 286 -16.49 -4.69 5.65
N TYR A 287 -16.08 -3.91 4.65
CA TYR A 287 -16.96 -2.98 3.94
C TYR A 287 -18.13 -3.71 3.27
N ALA A 288 -17.86 -4.81 2.57
CA ALA A 288 -18.91 -5.61 1.93
C ALA A 288 -19.89 -6.20 2.94
N ARG A 289 -19.42 -6.62 4.12
CA ARG A 289 -20.29 -7.10 5.20
C ARG A 289 -21.19 -6.00 5.75
N ALA A 290 -20.65 -4.80 5.95
CA ALA A 290 -21.42 -3.66 6.47
C ALA A 290 -22.48 -3.16 5.46
N VAL A 291 -22.14 -3.10 4.18
CA VAL A 291 -23.04 -2.62 3.12
C VAL A 291 -24.02 -3.71 2.66
N GLY A 292 -23.58 -4.97 2.67
CA GLY A 292 -24.37 -6.13 2.22
C GLY A 292 -24.32 -6.38 0.71
N ASP A 293 -23.48 -5.65 -0.04
CA ASP A 293 -23.32 -5.80 -1.48
C ASP A 293 -21.87 -5.53 -1.90
N LYS A 294 -21.14 -6.59 -2.28
CA LYS A 294 -19.74 -6.49 -2.76
C LYS A 294 -19.61 -5.62 -4.00
N LYS A 295 -20.61 -5.63 -4.89
CA LYS A 295 -20.56 -4.86 -6.14
C LYS A 295 -20.58 -3.36 -5.91
N LYS A 296 -20.99 -2.91 -4.72
CA LYS A 296 -20.92 -1.50 -4.33
C LYS A 296 -19.58 -1.10 -3.75
N ILE A 297 -18.67 -2.03 -3.46
CA ILE A 297 -17.38 -1.73 -2.82
C ILE A 297 -16.30 -1.65 -3.89
N ILE A 298 -15.57 -0.54 -3.91
CA ILE A 298 -14.53 -0.22 -4.88
C ILE A 298 -13.17 -0.24 -4.18
N LEU A 299 -12.23 -1.00 -4.71
CA LEU A 299 -10.88 -1.13 -4.17
C LEU A 299 -10.07 0.14 -4.44
N GLY A 300 -9.46 0.74 -3.42
CA GLY A 300 -8.64 1.94 -3.57
C GLY A 300 -7.16 1.64 -3.74
N ASN A 301 -6.59 2.13 -4.82
CA ASN A 301 -5.18 2.02 -5.14
C ASN A 301 -4.56 3.42 -5.26
N THR A 302 -3.24 3.47 -5.25
CA THR A 302 -2.47 4.68 -5.53
C THR A 302 -1.35 4.36 -6.50
N ILE A 303 -1.10 5.27 -7.43
CA ILE A 303 0.08 5.23 -8.31
C ILE A 303 1.15 6.23 -7.84
N ASN A 304 0.94 6.83 -6.67
CA ASN A 304 1.83 7.77 -6.03
C ASN A 304 2.58 7.13 -4.86
N SER A 305 3.61 7.83 -4.38
CA SER A 305 4.15 7.54 -3.05
C SER A 305 3.07 7.76 -2.00
N GLN A 306 2.96 6.79 -1.10
CA GLN A 306 2.03 6.72 0.01
C GLN A 306 2.79 6.56 1.33
N TRP A 307 2.11 6.88 2.42
CA TRP A 307 2.62 6.65 3.77
C TRP A 307 2.34 5.21 4.25
N GLY A 308 3.17 4.74 5.15
CA GLY A 308 2.95 3.51 5.91
C GLY A 308 3.70 3.60 7.24
N PRO A 309 3.42 2.71 8.19
CA PRO A 309 4.08 2.74 9.50
C PRO A 309 5.60 2.55 9.41
N GLU A 310 6.07 1.85 8.38
CA GLU A 310 7.49 1.62 8.08
C GLU A 310 8.13 2.75 7.25
N GLY A 311 7.37 3.80 6.92
CA GLY A 311 7.81 4.94 6.11
C GLY A 311 7.07 5.05 4.78
N ARG A 312 7.49 6.00 3.96
CA ARG A 312 6.91 6.21 2.63
C ARG A 312 7.40 5.14 1.66
N TYR A 313 6.50 4.65 0.82
CA TYR A 313 6.82 3.73 -0.27
C TYR A 313 5.97 4.05 -1.51
N VAL A 314 6.28 3.42 -2.63
CA VAL A 314 5.50 3.47 -3.86
C VAL A 314 5.07 2.04 -4.16
N GLU A 315 3.78 1.83 -4.42
CA GLU A 315 3.28 0.52 -4.80
C GLU A 315 3.82 0.11 -6.17
N SER A 316 4.24 -1.14 -6.32
CA SER A 316 4.72 -1.61 -7.62
C SER A 316 3.59 -1.64 -8.64
N LYS A 317 3.95 -1.43 -9.92
CA LYS A 317 2.97 -1.50 -11.02
C LYS A 317 2.24 -2.84 -11.02
N GLU A 318 3.03 -3.89 -10.91
CA GLU A 318 2.56 -5.26 -10.85
C GLU A 318 1.59 -5.51 -9.69
N ASN A 319 1.91 -5.10 -8.46
CA ASN A 319 1.00 -5.31 -7.34
C ASN A 319 -0.33 -4.56 -7.56
N ASN A 320 -0.30 -3.36 -8.13
CA ASN A 320 -1.53 -2.66 -8.50
C ASN A 320 -2.34 -3.39 -9.59
N LEU A 321 -1.71 -4.03 -10.58
CA LEU A 321 -2.39 -4.87 -11.57
C LEU A 321 -3.00 -6.12 -10.91
N THR A 322 -2.25 -6.81 -10.05
CA THR A 322 -2.70 -7.98 -9.30
C THR A 322 -3.90 -7.64 -8.39
N ARG A 323 -3.84 -6.52 -7.69
CA ARG A 323 -4.95 -6.00 -6.88
C ARG A 323 -6.20 -5.68 -7.72
N ALA A 324 -6.00 -5.11 -8.91
CA ALA A 324 -7.09 -4.82 -9.83
C ALA A 324 -7.75 -6.09 -10.39
N ALA A 325 -6.98 -7.13 -10.66
CA ALA A 325 -7.49 -8.43 -11.04
C ALA A 325 -8.24 -9.11 -9.88
N TRP A 326 -7.60 -9.16 -8.71
CA TRP A 326 -8.15 -9.78 -7.51
C TRP A 326 -9.53 -9.23 -7.16
N GLN A 327 -9.74 -7.90 -7.24
CA GLN A 327 -11.04 -7.35 -6.88
C GLN A 327 -12.17 -7.87 -7.79
N ALA A 328 -11.89 -8.02 -9.09
CA ALA A 328 -12.85 -8.52 -10.06
C ALA A 328 -13.14 -10.00 -9.80
N GLU A 329 -12.11 -10.81 -9.55
CA GLU A 329 -12.22 -12.23 -9.18
C GLU A 329 -13.06 -12.43 -7.91
N GLN A 330 -12.93 -11.53 -6.93
CA GLN A 330 -13.68 -11.57 -5.68
C GLN A 330 -15.09 -10.99 -5.77
N GLY A 331 -15.48 -10.48 -6.95
CA GLY A 331 -16.81 -9.95 -7.24
C GLY A 331 -17.06 -8.53 -6.71
N TYR A 332 -16.00 -7.75 -6.48
CA TYR A 332 -16.11 -6.35 -6.10
C TYR A 332 -16.44 -5.46 -7.30
N GLY A 333 -16.77 -4.20 -7.01
CA GLY A 333 -17.35 -3.30 -7.99
C GLY A 333 -16.38 -2.62 -8.93
N GLY A 334 -15.07 -2.70 -8.71
CA GLY A 334 -14.05 -2.02 -9.49
C GLY A 334 -12.86 -1.55 -8.66
N VAL A 335 -12.02 -0.74 -9.30
CA VAL A 335 -10.86 -0.07 -8.69
C VAL A 335 -11.02 1.44 -8.82
N PHE A 336 -10.63 2.19 -7.78
CA PHE A 336 -10.42 3.63 -7.87
C PHE A 336 -8.95 3.97 -7.55
N VAL A 337 -8.42 5.01 -8.20
CA VAL A 337 -6.99 5.35 -8.11
C VAL A 337 -6.77 6.79 -7.64
N TRP A 338 -5.86 6.96 -6.68
CA TRP A 338 -5.22 8.23 -6.35
C TRP A 338 -3.84 8.33 -7.05
N ALA A 339 -3.64 9.15 -8.08
CA ALA A 339 -4.59 9.95 -8.84
C ALA A 339 -4.05 10.16 -10.26
N LEU A 340 -4.92 10.55 -11.19
CA LEU A 340 -4.51 11.13 -12.47
C LEU A 340 -4.20 12.62 -12.30
N GLY A 341 -3.11 13.07 -12.93
CA GLY A 341 -2.65 14.45 -12.95
C GLY A 341 -1.32 14.59 -12.20
N SER A 342 -1.34 15.33 -11.10
CA SER A 342 -0.14 15.55 -10.30
C SER A 342 0.30 14.28 -9.59
N ASN A 343 1.61 14.02 -9.62
CA ASN A 343 2.20 12.86 -8.98
C ASN A 343 3.60 13.18 -8.44
N ASN A 344 4.04 12.38 -7.46
CA ASN A 344 5.35 12.50 -6.82
C ASN A 344 6.35 11.41 -7.26
N VAL A 345 6.03 10.69 -8.34
CA VAL A 345 6.83 9.60 -8.92
C VAL A 345 7.32 9.91 -10.35
N GLN A 346 7.12 11.14 -10.81
CA GLN A 346 7.54 11.65 -12.11
C GLN A 346 6.95 10.91 -13.33
N LEU A 347 5.77 10.30 -13.18
CA LEU A 347 5.04 9.71 -14.30
C LEU A 347 4.45 10.79 -15.21
N SER A 348 4.71 10.69 -16.51
CA SER A 348 4.05 11.56 -17.49
C SER A 348 2.54 11.30 -17.51
N PHE A 349 1.73 12.29 -17.88
CA PHE A 349 0.27 12.10 -17.92
C PHE A 349 -0.16 10.96 -18.89
N PRO A 350 0.45 10.80 -20.08
CA PRO A 350 0.22 9.63 -20.93
C PRO A 350 0.58 8.30 -20.26
N ASP A 351 1.68 8.23 -19.50
CA ASP A 351 2.08 6.99 -18.80
C ASP A 351 1.10 6.65 -17.67
N GLN A 352 0.59 7.65 -16.95
CA GLN A 352 -0.47 7.45 -15.96
C GLN A 352 -1.73 6.90 -16.63
N VAL A 353 -2.15 7.45 -17.77
CA VAL A 353 -3.30 6.93 -18.54
C VAL A 353 -3.06 5.49 -19.00
N SER A 354 -1.86 5.17 -19.51
CA SER A 354 -1.50 3.80 -19.90
C SER A 354 -1.60 2.85 -18.72
N TYR A 355 -1.07 3.25 -17.56
CA TYR A 355 -1.10 2.44 -16.35
C TYR A 355 -2.55 2.14 -15.92
N LEU A 356 -3.43 3.14 -15.84
CA LEU A 356 -4.84 2.89 -15.49
C LEU A 356 -5.54 2.03 -16.56
N ASN A 357 -5.18 2.17 -17.84
CA ASN A 357 -5.71 1.28 -18.89
C ASN A 357 -5.30 -0.17 -18.67
N GLU A 358 -4.05 -0.42 -18.25
CA GLU A 358 -3.56 -1.75 -17.91
C GLU A 358 -4.24 -2.30 -16.64
N MET A 359 -4.50 -1.46 -15.63
CA MET A 359 -5.28 -1.88 -14.45
C MET A 359 -6.70 -2.32 -14.82
N LYS A 360 -7.36 -1.60 -15.75
CA LYS A 360 -8.66 -2.00 -16.30
C LYS A 360 -8.59 -3.32 -17.07
N GLN A 361 -7.50 -3.56 -17.81
CA GLN A 361 -7.28 -4.83 -18.51
C GLN A 361 -7.11 -5.98 -17.52
N ALA A 362 -6.30 -5.79 -16.48
CA ALA A 362 -6.11 -6.76 -15.41
C ALA A 362 -7.43 -7.08 -14.69
N ALA A 363 -8.24 -6.07 -14.37
CA ALA A 363 -9.60 -6.26 -13.83
C ALA A 363 -10.58 -6.94 -14.81
N GLY A 364 -10.26 -6.97 -16.10
CA GLY A 364 -10.98 -7.72 -17.14
C GLY A 364 -10.56 -9.19 -17.26
N GLY A 365 -9.57 -9.64 -16.50
CA GLY A 365 -9.01 -11.01 -16.56
C GLY A 365 -7.73 -11.12 -17.41
N ASP A 366 -7.30 -10.03 -18.04
CA ASP A 366 -6.04 -9.95 -18.79
C ASP A 366 -4.93 -9.47 -17.84
N VAL A 367 -4.63 -10.25 -16.80
CA VAL A 367 -3.48 -10.00 -15.94
C VAL A 367 -2.24 -10.43 -16.73
N PRO A 368 -1.26 -9.55 -16.98
CA PRO A 368 0.05 -10.00 -17.40
C PRO A 368 0.49 -11.02 -16.34
N GLN A 369 0.66 -12.29 -16.72
CA GLN A 369 1.26 -13.28 -15.85
C GLN A 369 2.69 -12.82 -15.62
N VAL A 370 2.93 -12.07 -14.56
CA VAL A 370 4.28 -11.78 -14.14
C VAL A 370 4.75 -13.05 -13.43
N GLU A 371 5.89 -13.54 -13.89
CA GLU A 371 6.54 -14.69 -13.28
C GLU A 371 6.97 -14.27 -11.86
N ASN A 372 6.37 -14.89 -10.84
CA ASN A 372 6.78 -14.68 -9.46
C ASN A 372 8.19 -15.26 -9.27
N HIS A 373 9.17 -14.43 -8.91
CA HIS A 373 10.52 -14.91 -8.70
C HIS A 373 10.70 -15.35 -7.24
N ILE A 374 11.64 -16.26 -7.00
CA ILE A 374 11.93 -16.70 -5.63
C ILE A 374 12.48 -15.52 -4.80
N PRO A 375 12.04 -15.34 -3.54
CA PRO A 375 12.56 -14.27 -2.70
C PRO A 375 13.99 -14.54 -2.24
N VAL A 376 14.69 -13.50 -1.77
CA VAL A 376 16.09 -13.55 -1.35
C VAL A 376 16.21 -13.28 0.14
N ALA A 377 16.61 -14.30 0.90
CA ALA A 377 16.93 -14.16 2.32
C ALA A 377 18.27 -13.43 2.52
N ASN A 378 18.27 -12.36 3.31
CA ASN A 378 19.47 -11.66 3.77
C ASN A 378 19.37 -11.39 5.27
N ALA A 379 20.49 -11.51 5.98
CA ALA A 379 20.53 -11.31 7.42
C ALA A 379 21.81 -10.63 7.92
N VAL A 380 21.66 -9.82 8.97
CA VAL A 380 22.75 -9.24 9.76
C VAL A 380 22.79 -9.92 11.13
N TYR A 381 23.97 -10.38 11.53
CA TYR A 381 24.18 -11.15 12.77
C TYR A 381 25.67 -11.13 13.19
N PRO A 382 26.00 -11.36 14.47
CA PRO A 382 27.39 -11.46 14.90
C PRO A 382 28.02 -12.78 14.43
N GLN A 383 29.20 -12.70 13.81
CA GLN A 383 29.97 -13.90 13.40
C GLN A 383 30.64 -14.59 14.59
N THR A 384 30.97 -13.83 15.63
CA THR A 384 31.59 -14.30 16.86
C THR A 384 30.90 -13.68 18.06
N VAL A 385 30.67 -14.48 19.10
CA VAL A 385 30.10 -14.07 20.39
C VAL A 385 31.01 -14.58 21.50
N THR A 386 31.34 -13.75 22.47
CA THR A 386 32.19 -14.10 23.62
C THR A 386 31.36 -14.14 24.89
N GLY A 387 31.54 -15.18 25.71
CA GLY A 387 30.90 -15.28 27.01
C GLY A 387 29.39 -15.42 26.95
N ALA A 388 28.72 -14.95 28.01
CA ALA A 388 27.26 -14.90 28.05
C ALA A 388 26.75 -13.68 27.29
N ALA A 389 25.79 -13.86 26.38
CA ALA A 389 25.28 -12.79 25.55
C ALA A 389 23.85 -13.05 25.07
N THR A 390 23.14 -11.97 24.74
CA THR A 390 21.91 -12.04 23.93
C THR A 390 22.28 -11.77 22.48
N VAL A 391 21.93 -12.71 21.60
CA VAL A 391 22.18 -12.61 20.16
C VAL A 391 20.88 -12.22 19.46
N VAL A 392 20.99 -11.29 18.51
CA VAL A 392 19.90 -10.90 17.61
C VAL A 392 20.28 -11.29 16.19
N LEU A 393 19.36 -11.96 15.50
CA LEU A 393 19.43 -12.25 14.07
C LEU A 393 18.44 -11.33 13.36
N ASP A 394 18.93 -10.50 12.44
CA ASP A 394 18.13 -9.46 11.79
C ASP A 394 17.97 -9.76 10.30
N GLY A 395 16.80 -10.23 9.89
CA GLY A 395 16.46 -10.60 8.51
C GLY A 395 15.83 -9.48 7.69
N SER A 396 15.82 -8.24 8.20
CA SER A 396 15.13 -7.08 7.59
C SER A 396 15.67 -6.67 6.22
N ALA A 397 16.88 -7.11 5.86
CA ALA A 397 17.47 -6.88 4.55
C ALA A 397 17.00 -7.86 3.47
N SER A 398 16.14 -8.82 3.82
CA SER A 398 15.56 -9.76 2.85
C SER A 398 14.64 -9.03 1.87
N THR A 399 14.62 -9.48 0.62
CA THR A 399 13.91 -8.78 -0.46
C THR A 399 13.19 -9.77 -1.36
N ASP A 400 12.03 -9.37 -1.85
CA ASP A 400 11.34 -10.01 -2.95
C ASP A 400 11.58 -9.20 -4.24
N PRO A 401 11.87 -9.84 -5.39
CA PRO A 401 12.11 -9.11 -6.65
C PRO A 401 10.90 -8.28 -7.12
N GLU A 402 9.68 -8.75 -6.82
CA GLU A 402 8.41 -8.09 -7.14
C GLU A 402 7.94 -7.12 -6.02
N GLY A 403 8.62 -7.15 -4.87
CA GLY A 403 8.33 -6.34 -3.69
C GLY A 403 7.19 -6.91 -2.83
N ALA A 404 6.88 -8.19 -2.97
CA ALA A 404 5.89 -8.88 -2.15
C ALA A 404 6.27 -8.85 -0.65
N ALA A 405 5.24 -8.86 0.19
CA ALA A 405 5.42 -8.91 1.64
C ALA A 405 6.00 -10.27 2.06
N LEU A 406 7.10 -10.24 2.80
CA LEU A 406 7.79 -11.45 3.24
C LEU A 406 7.29 -11.94 4.61
N SER A 407 7.41 -13.25 4.83
CA SER A 407 7.37 -13.89 6.15
C SER A 407 8.70 -14.57 6.43
N TRP A 408 9.11 -14.66 7.71
CA TRP A 408 10.43 -15.16 8.12
C TRP A 408 10.29 -16.48 8.85
N SER A 409 11.25 -17.38 8.65
CA SER A 409 11.40 -18.61 9.42
C SER A 409 12.86 -18.83 9.81
N TRP A 410 13.13 -18.72 11.10
CA TRP A 410 14.44 -18.96 11.70
C TRP A 410 14.47 -20.35 12.32
N THR A 411 15.47 -21.14 11.93
CA THR A 411 15.67 -22.49 12.47
C THR A 411 17.12 -22.69 12.88
N GLN A 412 17.34 -23.37 14.01
CA GLN A 412 18.68 -23.84 14.36
C GLN A 412 18.95 -25.17 13.66
N VAL A 413 20.09 -25.26 12.99
CA VAL A 413 20.53 -26.44 12.23
C VAL A 413 21.47 -27.31 13.06
N SER A 414 22.45 -26.70 13.74
CA SER A 414 23.42 -27.43 14.56
C SER A 414 24.04 -26.58 15.67
N GLY A 415 24.82 -27.24 16.52
CA GLY A 415 25.48 -26.64 17.68
C GLY A 415 24.68 -26.78 18.98
N PRO A 416 25.16 -26.20 20.08
CA PRO A 416 24.43 -26.17 21.36
C PRO A 416 23.02 -25.60 21.17
N HIS A 417 22.00 -26.35 21.63
CA HIS A 417 20.61 -25.97 21.38
C HIS A 417 20.24 -24.68 22.11
N VAL A 418 19.61 -23.75 21.39
CA VAL A 418 19.08 -22.50 21.95
C VAL A 418 17.59 -22.38 21.67
N THR A 419 16.88 -21.70 22.56
CA THR A 419 15.47 -21.33 22.33
C THR A 419 15.42 -20.00 21.59
N LEU A 420 14.94 -20.01 20.34
CA LEU A 420 14.70 -18.80 19.56
C LEU A 420 13.40 -18.13 20.02
N THR A 421 13.52 -16.87 20.43
CA THR A 421 12.38 -15.97 20.61
C THR A 421 12.08 -15.28 19.27
N ASN A 422 10.80 -15.16 18.91
CA ASN A 422 10.35 -14.53 17.67
C ASN A 422 10.89 -15.20 16.39
N ALA A 423 11.00 -16.53 16.39
CA ALA A 423 11.55 -17.32 15.27
C ALA A 423 10.79 -17.18 13.94
N ASN A 424 9.60 -16.57 13.94
CA ASN A 424 8.80 -16.30 12.75
C ASN A 424 8.68 -14.80 12.40
N GLN A 425 9.51 -13.95 13.00
CA GLN A 425 9.52 -12.50 12.80
C GLN A 425 10.78 -12.04 12.05
N GLN A 426 10.76 -10.80 11.56
CA GLN A 426 11.93 -10.15 10.95
C GLN A 426 13.19 -10.23 11.81
N LYS A 427 13.04 -10.11 13.14
CA LYS A 427 14.13 -10.21 14.11
C LYS A 427 13.86 -11.33 15.10
N ALA A 428 14.75 -12.31 15.14
CA ALA A 428 14.77 -13.37 16.14
C ALA A 428 15.90 -13.13 17.14
N SER A 429 15.76 -13.65 18.36
CA SER A 429 16.80 -13.56 19.37
C SER A 429 16.91 -14.81 20.22
N PHE A 430 18.08 -15.01 20.83
CA PHE A 430 18.32 -16.06 21.81
C PHE A 430 19.39 -15.64 22.80
N THR A 431 19.48 -16.34 23.92
CA THR A 431 20.52 -16.13 24.93
C THR A 431 21.53 -17.27 24.91
N LEU A 432 22.79 -16.91 25.15
CA LEU A 432 23.91 -17.81 25.35
C LEU A 432 24.45 -17.63 26.77
N ASN A 433 24.79 -18.73 27.42
CA ASN A 433 25.59 -18.72 28.64
C ASN A 433 27.08 -18.67 28.28
N ALA A 434 27.96 -18.39 29.23
CA ALA A 434 29.40 -18.52 29.00
C ALA A 434 29.74 -19.99 28.66
N PRO A 435 30.43 -20.26 27.55
CA PRO A 435 30.79 -21.62 27.17
C PRO A 435 32.13 -21.98 27.82
N ASP A 436 32.31 -23.25 28.21
CA ASP A 436 33.59 -23.75 28.73
C ASP A 436 34.64 -23.95 27.61
N GLN A 437 34.17 -24.19 26.39
CA GLN A 437 34.99 -24.39 25.19
C GLN A 437 34.35 -23.70 24.00
N GLU A 438 35.17 -23.41 22.99
CA GLU A 438 34.68 -22.89 21.72
C GLU A 438 33.65 -23.84 21.09
N SER A 439 32.52 -23.27 20.65
CA SER A 439 31.50 -24.01 19.92
C SER A 439 30.99 -23.19 18.73
N THR A 440 30.32 -23.86 17.80
CA THR A 440 29.71 -23.21 16.63
C THR A 440 28.23 -23.52 16.60
N LEU A 441 27.42 -22.47 16.49
CA LEU A 441 25.99 -22.56 16.23
C LEU A 441 25.71 -22.25 14.76
N VAL A 442 24.87 -23.07 14.13
CA VAL A 442 24.45 -22.85 12.74
C VAL A 442 22.94 -22.68 12.70
N PHE A 443 22.49 -21.65 12.01
CA PHE A 443 21.08 -21.32 11.82
C PHE A 443 20.77 -21.22 10.32
N ASN A 444 19.50 -21.33 9.97
CA ASN A 444 18.98 -20.99 8.65
C ASN A 444 17.88 -19.92 8.78
N LEU A 445 17.90 -18.95 7.86
CA LEU A 445 16.77 -18.09 7.55
C LEU A 445 16.16 -18.52 6.21
N THR A 446 14.84 -18.74 6.19
CA THR A 446 14.05 -18.82 4.96
C THR A 446 13.02 -17.70 4.99
N VAL A 447 12.85 -16.99 3.87
CA VAL A 447 11.76 -16.02 3.69
C VAL A 447 10.78 -16.50 2.65
N ASN A 448 9.51 -16.18 2.82
CA ASN A 448 8.43 -16.60 1.91
C ASN A 448 7.56 -15.40 1.53
N ASP A 449 7.28 -15.25 0.24
CA ASP A 449 6.52 -14.14 -0.39
C ASP A 449 4.98 -14.40 -0.45
N GLY A 450 4.53 -15.53 0.12
CA GLY A 450 3.16 -16.04 0.03
C GLY A 450 2.97 -17.17 -1.00
N VAL A 451 3.97 -17.45 -1.83
CA VAL A 451 3.94 -18.42 -2.94
C VAL A 451 5.20 -19.30 -2.97
N HIS A 452 6.38 -18.70 -2.88
CA HIS A 452 7.70 -19.33 -2.95
C HIS A 452 8.51 -19.11 -1.68
N ASP A 453 9.25 -20.15 -1.30
CA ASP A 453 10.31 -20.06 -0.30
C ASP A 453 11.60 -19.59 -0.97
N SER A 454 12.37 -18.77 -0.25
CA SER A 454 13.76 -18.48 -0.62
C SER A 454 14.61 -19.73 -0.52
N LEU A 455 15.79 -19.70 -1.15
CA LEU A 455 16.87 -20.58 -0.71
C LEU A 455 17.21 -20.27 0.77
N PRO A 456 17.53 -21.27 1.59
CA PRO A 456 17.89 -21.03 2.99
C PRO A 456 19.22 -20.29 3.07
N LEU A 457 19.25 -19.17 3.80
CA LEU A 457 20.47 -18.47 4.17
C LEU A 457 21.05 -19.10 5.43
N THR A 458 22.21 -19.76 5.32
CA THR A 458 22.94 -20.31 6.47
C THR A 458 23.73 -19.23 7.21
N LEU A 459 23.55 -19.18 8.53
CA LEU A 459 24.26 -18.28 9.44
C LEU A 459 25.15 -19.11 10.38
N THR A 460 26.42 -18.74 10.50
CA THR A 460 27.38 -19.45 11.36
C THR A 460 27.91 -18.52 12.43
N ILE A 461 27.69 -18.88 13.69
CA ILE A 461 28.11 -18.09 14.86
C ILE A 461 29.10 -18.89 15.67
N LYS A 462 30.31 -18.36 15.81
CA LYS A 462 31.34 -18.89 16.68
C LYS A 462 31.15 -18.36 18.10
N HIS A 463 31.03 -19.24 19.08
CA HIS A 463 30.82 -18.90 20.48
C HIS A 463 32.06 -19.27 21.29
N VAL A 464 32.73 -18.28 21.87
CA VAL A 464 34.01 -18.45 22.56
C VAL A 464 33.90 -18.12 24.05
N PRO A 465 34.67 -18.80 24.92
CA PRO A 465 34.76 -18.45 26.34
C PRO A 465 35.28 -17.01 26.55
N GLU A 466 34.93 -16.39 27.67
CA GLU A 466 35.64 -15.20 28.13
C GLU A 466 37.07 -15.57 28.54
N GLU A 467 38.06 -14.81 28.08
CA GLU A 467 39.44 -14.99 28.57
C GLU A 467 39.49 -14.66 30.07
N GLY A 468 39.56 -15.69 30.93
CA GLY A 468 39.87 -15.51 32.35
C GLY A 468 39.08 -16.32 33.40
N SER A 469 38.61 -17.54 33.13
CA SER A 469 38.08 -18.40 34.21
C SER A 469 38.50 -19.87 34.11
N VAL A 470 39.79 -20.14 34.29
CA VAL A 470 40.27 -21.49 34.65
C VAL A 470 40.19 -21.64 36.16
N THR A 471 39.26 -22.46 36.66
CA THR A 471 39.35 -23.02 38.02
C THR A 471 40.07 -24.37 37.93
N ILE A 472 41.20 -24.50 38.62
CA ILE A 472 42.02 -25.71 38.66
C ILE A 472 41.54 -26.61 39.82
N PRO A 473 41.19 -27.89 39.61
CA PRO A 473 41.07 -28.87 40.70
C PRO A 473 42.43 -29.44 41.09
N ASP A 474 42.55 -29.77 42.38
CA ASP A 474 43.76 -30.16 43.12
C ASP A 474 44.68 -31.22 42.48
N ASN A 475 45.96 -30.83 42.41
CA ASN A 475 47.26 -31.53 42.50
C ASN A 475 47.33 -33.07 42.37
N PRO A 476 48.36 -33.57 41.64
CA PRO A 476 49.45 -34.25 42.36
C PRO A 476 50.88 -33.95 41.84
N VAL A 477 51.75 -33.53 42.78
CA VAL A 477 53.23 -33.59 42.82
C VAL A 477 53.99 -33.13 41.56
N ALA A 478 54.34 -31.83 41.55
CA ALA A 478 55.13 -31.18 40.51
C ALA A 478 56.63 -31.53 40.53
N ALA A 479 57.25 -31.68 39.36
CA ALA A 479 58.69 -31.68 39.19
C ALA A 479 59.37 -30.37 39.62
N ASP A 480 60.62 -30.45 40.10
CA ASP A 480 61.43 -29.29 40.51
C ASP A 480 61.59 -28.25 39.38
N GLU A 481 61.73 -26.96 39.74
CA GLU A 481 61.87 -25.87 38.77
C GLU A 481 63.14 -26.03 37.91
N TRP A 482 63.01 -25.75 36.60
CA TRP A 482 64.09 -25.83 35.63
C TRP A 482 65.18 -24.81 35.94
N GLN A 483 66.40 -25.33 36.11
CA GLN A 483 67.64 -24.56 36.26
C GLN A 483 68.46 -24.61 34.98
N SER A 484 68.94 -23.45 34.53
CA SER A 484 69.69 -23.30 33.27
C SER A 484 71.07 -23.95 33.29
N ASP A 485 71.70 -24.06 34.46
CA ASP A 485 73.04 -24.63 34.62
C ASP A 485 73.04 -26.12 34.99
N LYS A 486 71.87 -26.72 35.22
CA LYS A 486 71.68 -28.15 35.49
C LYS A 486 71.64 -28.96 34.19
N ILE A 487 72.23 -30.16 34.24
CA ILE A 487 72.17 -31.13 33.14
C ILE A 487 70.93 -32.00 33.34
N TYR A 488 70.17 -32.20 32.26
CA TYR A 488 69.03 -33.11 32.20
C TYR A 488 69.29 -34.16 31.12
N VAL A 489 68.94 -35.41 31.39
CA VAL A 489 69.02 -36.53 30.42
C VAL A 489 67.62 -37.00 30.03
N GLY A 490 67.53 -37.80 28.95
CA GLY A 490 66.26 -38.28 28.44
C GLY A 490 65.44 -38.99 29.52
N GLY A 491 64.26 -38.47 29.83
CA GLY A 491 63.40 -38.96 30.90
C GLY A 491 63.20 -38.00 32.07
N ASP A 492 64.16 -37.12 32.33
CA ASP A 492 64.12 -36.18 33.46
C ASP A 492 63.00 -35.15 33.30
N LYS A 493 62.40 -34.73 34.42
CA LYS A 493 61.31 -33.76 34.46
C LYS A 493 61.74 -32.47 35.15
N ALA A 494 61.24 -31.34 34.66
CA ALA A 494 61.41 -30.03 35.29
C ALA A 494 60.18 -29.15 35.05
N SER A 495 59.84 -28.28 36.01
CA SER A 495 58.78 -27.30 35.86
C SER A 495 59.34 -25.96 35.34
N TRP A 496 58.66 -25.34 34.36
CA TRP A 496 59.01 -24.02 33.85
C TRP A 496 57.76 -23.28 33.42
N LYS A 497 57.60 -22.03 33.90
CA LYS A 497 56.44 -21.17 33.61
C LYS A 497 55.08 -21.87 33.84
N GLY A 498 54.99 -22.66 34.92
CA GLY A 498 53.77 -23.35 35.34
C GLY A 498 53.44 -24.64 34.58
N LEU A 499 54.30 -25.09 33.67
CA LEU A 499 54.17 -26.35 32.95
C LEU A 499 55.29 -27.32 33.31
N GLU A 500 54.99 -28.62 33.34
CA GLU A 500 56.00 -29.67 33.50
C GLU A 500 56.51 -30.12 32.13
N TYR A 501 57.82 -30.27 32.01
CA TYR A 501 58.47 -30.73 30.80
C TYR A 501 59.35 -31.94 31.08
N LYS A 502 59.35 -32.89 30.16
CA LYS A 502 60.21 -34.06 30.14
C LYS A 502 61.28 -33.91 29.07
N ALA A 503 62.55 -34.05 29.43
CA ALA A 503 63.66 -34.03 28.50
C ALA A 503 63.58 -35.27 27.58
N ARG A 504 63.64 -35.06 26.27
CA ARG A 504 63.66 -36.15 25.29
C ARG A 504 65.06 -36.77 25.15
N TRP A 505 66.10 -35.96 25.36
CA TRP A 505 67.52 -36.35 25.35
C TRP A 505 68.34 -35.35 26.17
N TRP A 506 69.67 -35.53 26.21
CA TRP A 506 70.59 -34.70 26.99
C TRP A 506 70.44 -33.21 26.66
N THR A 507 70.39 -32.36 27.69
CA THR A 507 70.31 -30.90 27.56
C THR A 507 70.87 -30.15 28.78
N ARG A 508 71.43 -28.96 28.55
CA ARG A 508 71.86 -27.99 29.58
C ARG A 508 71.66 -26.59 29.00
N GLY A 509 71.01 -25.69 29.74
CA GLY A 509 70.81 -24.29 29.32
C GLY A 509 69.70 -24.04 28.30
N ASN A 510 69.11 -25.06 27.69
CA ASN A 510 67.97 -24.89 26.78
C ASN A 510 66.66 -24.76 27.56
N GLU A 511 65.96 -23.62 27.42
CA GLU A 511 64.73 -23.29 28.14
C GLU A 511 63.53 -24.16 27.67
N PRO A 512 62.78 -24.79 28.59
CA PRO A 512 61.57 -25.54 28.24
C PRO A 512 60.50 -24.68 27.55
N GLY A 513 59.80 -25.26 26.58
CA GLY A 513 58.77 -24.58 25.77
C GLY A 513 59.31 -23.79 24.57
N THR A 514 60.63 -23.57 24.50
CA THR A 514 61.27 -22.89 23.34
C THR A 514 62.11 -23.82 22.47
N ASN A 515 62.41 -25.02 22.98
CA ASN A 515 63.27 -25.98 22.32
C ASN A 515 62.64 -27.38 22.31
N GLU A 516 62.75 -28.07 21.19
CA GLU A 516 62.17 -29.40 20.96
C GLU A 516 62.73 -30.50 21.85
N VAL A 517 63.86 -30.26 22.52
CA VAL A 517 64.42 -31.18 23.52
C VAL A 517 63.47 -31.39 24.71
N TRP A 518 62.53 -30.47 24.93
CA TRP A 518 61.53 -30.54 25.99
C TRP A 518 60.16 -30.93 25.44
N GLN A 519 59.57 -31.96 26.02
CA GLN A 519 58.19 -32.34 25.78
C GLN A 519 57.33 -31.91 26.96
N VAL A 520 56.29 -31.11 26.74
CA VAL A 520 55.29 -30.85 27.79
C VAL A 520 54.70 -32.18 28.25
N VAL A 521 54.67 -32.38 29.56
CA VAL A 521 53.93 -33.45 30.21
C VAL A 521 52.55 -32.87 30.52
N GLU A 522 51.53 -33.37 29.82
CA GLU A 522 50.11 -33.05 30.09
C GLU A 522 49.64 -33.66 31.42
#